data_AF-A0A958LUP3-F1
#
_entry.id   AF-A0A958LUP3-F1
#
_cell.length_a   1.000
_cell.length_b   1.000
_cell.length_c   1.000
_cell.angle_alpha   90.00
_cell.angle_beta   90.00
_cell.angle_gamma   90.00
#
_symmetry.space_group_name_H-M   'P 1'
#
loop_
_entity.id
_entity.type
_entity.pdbx_description
1 polymer ?
#
loop_
_entity_poly.entity_id
_entity_poly.type
_entity_poly.pdbx_seq_one_letter_code
_entity_poly.pdbx_strand_id
1 'polypeptide(L)'
;MSSPKDIETLQVFKGKDLAGELRRTKKGCEFTYDKMFLSNPNDMGICFAMPKSQSSYRHDGVNLPPFFAGLLPEGLRLKALIKGLKTSEDDLFTLLAAIGDRCVGDVYVRGTGEVPPRPTPLKLSEVDFYQLFKDSLGVDVVQSTSEGLAGVQDKISAA
;
A
#
# COMPACT_ATOMS: atom_id res chain seq x y z
N MET A 1 -16.92 5.92 0.08
CA MET A 1 -15.53 5.65 0.47
C MET A 1 -14.89 6.97 0.82
N SER A 2 -14.18 7.04 1.94
CA SER A 2 -13.42 8.24 2.31
C SER A 2 -12.33 8.49 1.29
N SER A 3 -12.03 9.75 0.98
CA SER A 3 -10.91 10.08 0.10
C SER A 3 -9.60 9.56 0.73
N PRO A 4 -8.68 8.94 -0.02
CA PRO A 4 -7.38 8.52 0.52
C PRO A 4 -6.59 9.64 1.20
N LYS A 5 -6.87 10.89 0.83
CA LYS A 5 -6.25 12.10 1.42
C LYS A 5 -6.69 12.36 2.86
N ASP A 6 -7.90 11.91 3.21
CA ASP A 6 -8.51 12.16 4.53
C ASP A 6 -8.18 11.03 5.51
N ILE A 7 -7.44 10.01 5.05
CA ILE A 7 -7.04 8.88 5.89
C ILE A 7 -5.83 9.30 6.74
N GLU A 8 -6.02 9.33 8.06
CA GLU A 8 -4.96 9.61 9.02
C GLU A 8 -4.29 8.34 9.56
N THR A 9 -4.97 7.20 9.45
CA THR A 9 -4.53 5.92 10.03
C THR A 9 -4.76 4.77 9.07
N LEU A 10 -3.75 3.92 8.94
CA LEU A 10 -3.77 2.70 8.16
C LEU A 10 -3.45 1.49 9.06
N GLN A 11 -4.25 0.44 8.93
CA GLN A 11 -3.93 -0.86 9.50
C GLN A 11 -2.91 -1.56 8.60
N VAL A 12 -1.81 -2.03 9.18
CA VAL A 12 -0.77 -2.78 8.47
C VAL A 12 -0.97 -4.26 8.76
N PHE A 13 -1.07 -5.06 7.71
CA PHE A 13 -1.23 -6.51 7.80
C PHE A 13 0.01 -7.22 7.27
N LYS A 14 0.28 -8.40 7.83
CA LYS A 14 1.21 -9.37 7.26
C LYS A 14 0.51 -10.71 7.12
N GLY A 15 0.33 -11.17 5.89
CA GLY A 15 -0.53 -12.30 5.58
C GLY A 15 -1.97 -12.03 6.02
N LYS A 16 -2.42 -12.70 7.09
CA LYS A 16 -3.77 -12.52 7.67
C LYS A 16 -3.75 -11.78 9.00
N ASP A 17 -2.57 -11.56 9.56
CA ASP A 17 -2.42 -11.03 10.90
C ASP A 17 -2.33 -9.49 10.84
N LEU A 18 -3.05 -8.83 11.75
CA LEU A 18 -2.89 -7.39 11.96
C LEU A 18 -1.51 -7.17 12.59
N ALA A 19 -0.56 -6.67 11.81
CA ALA A 19 0.80 -6.43 12.25
C ALA A 19 0.92 -5.16 13.09
N GLY A 20 0.12 -4.14 12.78
CA GLY A 20 0.14 -2.90 13.53
C GLY A 20 -0.64 -1.78 12.86
N GLU A 21 -0.34 -0.56 13.29
CA GLU A 21 -0.98 0.66 12.84
C GLU A 21 0.08 1.65 12.36
N LEU A 22 -0.11 2.20 11.17
CA LEU A 22 0.67 3.31 10.62
C LEU A 22 -0.20 4.57 10.66
N ARG A 23 0.24 5.58 11.41
CA ARG A 23 -0.49 6.82 11.62
C ARG A 23 0.28 8.02 11.07
N ARG A 24 -0.42 8.91 10.38
CA ARG A 24 0.11 10.20 9.95
C ARG A 24 0.33 11.10 11.17
N THR A 25 1.42 11.87 11.16
CA THR A 25 1.69 12.90 12.17
C THR A 25 1.92 14.25 11.50
N LYS A 26 2.01 15.31 12.30
CA LYS A 26 2.30 16.66 11.77
C LYS A 26 3.64 16.79 11.05
N LYS A 27 4.59 15.87 11.28
CA LYS A 27 5.97 15.95 10.76
C LYS A 27 6.38 14.74 9.91
N GLY A 28 5.47 13.81 9.65
CA GLY A 28 5.76 12.54 8.98
C GLY A 28 4.77 11.48 9.42
N CYS A 29 5.24 10.35 9.93
CA CYS A 29 4.38 9.25 10.38
C CYS A 29 4.98 8.45 11.55
N GLU A 30 4.15 7.62 12.15
CA GLU A 30 4.51 6.73 13.23
C GLU A 30 3.89 5.36 13.00
N PHE A 31 4.69 4.31 13.10
CA PHE A 31 4.24 2.93 13.05
C PHE A 31 4.31 2.30 14.45
N THR A 32 3.25 1.61 14.85
CA THR A 32 3.19 0.89 16.13
C THR A 32 2.72 -0.54 15.88
N TYR A 33 3.46 -1.52 16.40
CA TYR A 33 3.06 -2.92 16.31
C TYR A 33 1.82 -3.22 17.15
N ASP A 34 0.99 -4.13 16.65
CA ASP A 34 -0.12 -4.68 17.41
C ASP A 34 0.39 -5.64 18.50
N LYS A 35 -0.28 -5.64 19.66
CA LYS A 35 0.14 -6.44 20.83
C LYS A 35 0.07 -7.94 20.58
N MET A 36 -0.94 -8.40 19.84
CA MET A 36 -1.09 -9.82 19.49
C MET A 36 -0.04 -10.24 18.47
N PHE A 37 0.31 -9.34 17.54
CA PHE A 37 1.41 -9.60 16.62
C PHE A 37 2.76 -9.69 17.34
N LEU A 38 3.02 -8.80 18.30
CA LEU A 38 4.25 -8.83 19.12
C LEU A 38 4.38 -10.12 19.93
N SER A 39 3.28 -10.67 20.44
CA SER A 39 3.32 -11.88 21.28
C SER A 39 3.56 -13.17 20.49
N ASN A 40 3.41 -13.16 19.16
CA ASN A 40 3.68 -14.31 18.31
C ASN A 40 5.21 -14.54 18.14
N PRO A 41 5.79 -15.61 18.70
CA PRO A 41 7.23 -15.86 18.62
C PRO A 41 7.70 -16.32 17.24
N ASN A 42 6.78 -16.76 16.37
CA ASN A 42 7.11 -17.31 15.05
C ASN A 42 7.28 -16.24 13.96
N ASP A 43 7.00 -14.97 14.28
CA ASP A 43 7.12 -13.87 13.33
C ASP A 43 8.21 -12.89 13.80
N MET A 44 9.09 -12.48 12.88
CA MET A 44 10.23 -11.60 13.15
C MET A 44 9.92 -10.09 12.97
N GLY A 45 8.72 -9.73 12.51
CA GLY A 45 8.34 -8.36 12.16
C GLY A 45 7.92 -8.21 10.71
N ILE A 46 7.56 -6.99 10.32
CA ILE A 46 7.19 -6.65 8.93
C ILE A 46 8.42 -6.49 8.02
N CYS A 47 9.56 -6.07 8.57
CA CYS A 47 10.83 -5.97 7.83
C CYS A 47 12.03 -5.98 8.78
N PHE A 48 13.22 -6.25 8.23
CA PHE A 48 14.46 -6.31 9.02
C PHE A 48 14.83 -4.98 9.69
N ALA A 49 14.53 -3.85 9.04
CA ALA A 49 14.83 -2.51 9.56
C ALA A 49 13.86 -2.05 10.68
N MET A 50 12.76 -2.77 10.90
CA MET A 50 11.75 -2.47 11.90
C MET A 50 11.42 -3.74 12.69
N PRO A 51 12.35 -4.28 13.51
CA PRO A 51 12.10 -5.50 14.27
C PRO A 51 10.93 -5.35 15.25
N LYS A 52 10.40 -6.45 15.80
CA LYS A 52 9.33 -6.38 16.80
C LYS A 52 9.77 -5.60 18.04
N SER A 53 9.06 -4.53 18.36
CA SER A 53 9.28 -3.68 19.52
C SER A 53 7.95 -3.14 20.07
N GLN A 54 7.88 -2.94 21.39
CA GLN A 54 6.74 -2.27 22.03
C GLN A 54 6.75 -0.75 21.81
N SER A 55 7.92 -0.18 21.48
CA SER A 55 8.05 1.24 21.16
C SER A 55 7.60 1.51 19.72
N SER A 56 7.03 2.69 19.49
CA SER A 56 6.68 3.14 18.15
C SER A 56 7.93 3.49 17.31
N TYR A 57 7.81 3.27 16.01
CA TYR A 57 8.78 3.69 15.00
C TYR A 57 8.34 5.00 14.38
N ARG A 58 8.95 6.10 14.81
CA ARG A 58 8.69 7.43 14.28
C ARG A 58 9.62 7.75 13.12
N HIS A 59 9.06 8.32 12.05
CA HIS A 59 9.80 8.85 10.93
C HIS A 59 9.37 10.30 10.68
N ASP A 60 10.30 11.25 10.84
CA ASP A 60 10.10 12.66 10.55
C ASP A 60 10.69 12.96 9.14
N GLY A 61 10.04 13.80 8.34
CA GLY A 61 10.48 14.15 6.98
C GLY A 61 9.57 13.58 5.89
N VAL A 62 10.13 12.83 4.93
CA VAL A 62 9.35 12.14 3.88
C VAL A 62 8.24 11.34 4.56
N ASN A 63 7.00 11.44 4.08
CA ASN A 63 5.81 11.03 4.85
C ASN A 63 5.73 9.53 5.21
N LEU A 64 6.64 8.68 4.74
CA LEU A 64 6.69 7.24 5.01
C LEU A 64 8.10 6.77 5.38
N PRO A 65 8.24 5.76 6.26
CA PRO A 65 9.50 5.06 6.44
C PRO A 65 9.89 4.34 5.14
N PRO A 66 11.20 4.13 4.86
CA PRO A 66 11.67 3.56 3.60
C PRO A 66 11.02 2.24 3.20
N PHE A 67 10.71 1.36 4.16
CA PHE A 67 10.03 0.10 3.91
C PHE A 67 8.67 0.30 3.23
N PHE A 68 7.82 1.18 3.79
CA PHE A 68 6.49 1.44 3.24
C PHE A 68 6.54 2.23 1.93
N ALA A 69 7.52 3.15 1.79
CA ALA A 69 7.75 3.84 0.54
C ALA A 69 8.12 2.85 -0.59
N GLY A 70 8.86 1.79 -0.26
CA GLY A 70 9.21 0.71 -1.19
C GLY A 70 8.03 -0.18 -1.63
N LEU A 71 6.84 -0.04 -1.00
CA LEU A 71 5.62 -0.72 -1.45
C LEU A 71 4.89 0.06 -2.56
N LEU A 72 5.26 1.32 -2.76
CA LEU A 72 4.65 2.16 -3.78
C LEU A 72 5.06 1.67 -5.19
N PRO A 73 4.17 1.80 -6.19
CA PRO A 73 4.56 1.62 -7.57
C PRO A 73 5.56 2.70 -7.97
N GLU A 74 6.26 2.46 -9.07
CA GLU A 74 7.22 3.41 -9.65
C GLU A 74 6.81 3.79 -11.08
N GLY A 75 7.56 4.70 -11.70
CA GLY A 75 7.45 5.01 -13.12
C GLY A 75 6.07 5.54 -13.55
N LEU A 76 5.57 5.02 -14.68
CA LEU A 76 4.31 5.50 -15.29
C LEU A 76 3.11 5.30 -14.37
N ARG A 77 3.12 4.21 -13.59
CA ARG A 77 2.02 3.82 -12.70
C ARG A 77 1.92 4.72 -11.48
N LEU A 78 3.05 5.10 -10.91
CA LEU A 78 3.10 6.14 -9.87
C LEU A 78 2.56 7.48 -10.39
N LYS A 79 2.98 7.89 -11.59
CA LYS A 79 2.50 9.14 -12.21
C LYS A 79 0.99 9.11 -12.46
N ALA A 80 0.45 7.97 -12.91
CA ALA A 80 -0.99 7.79 -13.09
C ALA A 80 -1.75 7.91 -11.76
N LEU A 81 -1.25 7.26 -10.71
CA LEU A 81 -1.82 7.32 -9.35
C LEU A 81 -1.84 8.77 -8.81
N ILE A 82 -0.71 9.48 -8.89
CA ILE A 82 -0.57 10.88 -8.45
C ILE A 82 -1.56 11.79 -9.18
N LYS A 83 -1.59 11.70 -10.52
CA LYS A 83 -2.51 12.48 -11.35
C LYS A 83 -3.97 12.19 -11.02
N GLY A 84 -4.29 10.92 -10.82
CA GLY A 84 -5.64 10.46 -10.51
C GLY A 84 -6.16 10.94 -9.17
N LEU A 85 -5.34 10.84 -8.13
CA LEU A 85 -5.67 11.31 -6.80
C LEU A 85 -5.60 12.84 -6.66
N LYS A 86 -5.01 13.53 -7.65
CA LYS A 86 -4.70 14.96 -7.59
C LYS A 86 -3.89 15.30 -6.34
N THR A 87 -2.92 14.46 -6.00
CA THR A 87 -2.09 14.63 -4.80
C THR A 87 -0.66 15.04 -5.18
N SER A 88 0.17 15.40 -4.20
CA SER A 88 1.60 15.66 -4.42
C SER A 88 2.39 14.35 -4.52
N GLU A 89 3.47 14.33 -5.28
CA GLU A 89 4.41 13.20 -5.30
C GLU A 89 5.04 12.97 -3.91
N ASP A 90 5.11 14.01 -3.07
CA ASP A 90 5.63 13.93 -1.70
C ASP A 90 4.60 13.38 -0.68
N ASP A 91 3.34 13.23 -1.08
CA ASP A 91 2.28 12.71 -0.21
C ASP A 91 2.19 11.18 -0.28
N LEU A 92 3.33 10.55 0.02
CA LEU A 92 3.51 9.10 -0.05
C LEU A 92 2.49 8.32 0.79
N PHE A 93 2.05 8.88 1.92
CA PHE A 93 1.05 8.23 2.77
C PHE A 93 -0.31 8.14 2.05
N THR A 94 -0.75 9.21 1.38
CA THR A 94 -1.99 9.18 0.58
C THR A 94 -1.86 8.18 -0.58
N LEU A 95 -0.69 8.11 -1.21
CA LEU A 95 -0.42 7.15 -2.27
C LEU A 95 -0.51 5.70 -1.75
N LEU A 96 0.08 5.43 -0.58
CA LEU A 96 0.01 4.13 0.09
C LEU A 96 -1.43 3.77 0.48
N ALA A 97 -2.18 4.73 1.04
CA ALA A 97 -3.58 4.56 1.40
C ALA A 97 -4.45 4.20 0.18
N ALA A 98 -4.14 4.78 -0.98
CA ALA A 98 -4.86 4.50 -2.22
C ALA A 98 -4.52 3.13 -2.84
N ILE A 99 -3.29 2.63 -2.65
CA ILE A 99 -2.89 1.28 -3.10
C ILE A 99 -3.51 0.21 -2.20
N GLY A 100 -3.53 0.45 -0.89
CA GLY A 100 -4.20 -0.42 0.06
C GLY A 100 -3.56 -1.80 0.15
N ASP A 101 -4.36 -2.82 -0.13
CA ASP A 101 -4.02 -4.22 0.09
C ASP A 101 -3.25 -4.87 -1.07
N ARG A 102 -3.02 -4.10 -2.14
CA ARG A 102 -2.46 -4.62 -3.39
C ARG A 102 -0.95 -4.39 -3.49
N CYS A 103 -0.19 -4.61 -2.43
CA CYS A 103 1.26 -4.41 -2.43
C CYS A 103 2.01 -5.69 -2.82
N VAL A 104 3.25 -5.57 -3.31
CA VAL A 104 4.14 -6.74 -3.44
C VAL A 104 4.45 -7.33 -2.07
N GLY A 105 4.46 -8.66 -1.99
CA GLY A 105 4.86 -9.41 -0.80
C GLY A 105 3.66 -9.79 0.06
N ASP A 106 3.92 -10.08 1.34
CA ASP A 106 2.90 -10.47 2.31
C ASP A 106 2.46 -9.30 3.20
N VAL A 107 3.05 -8.11 3.05
CA VAL A 107 2.72 -6.92 3.83
C VAL A 107 1.93 -5.92 3.00
N TYR A 108 0.82 -5.45 3.54
CA TYR A 108 -0.06 -4.49 2.89
C TYR A 108 -0.81 -3.62 3.90
N VAL A 109 -1.51 -2.58 3.43
CA VAL A 109 -2.25 -1.66 4.32
C VAL A 109 -3.76 -1.63 4.02
N ARG A 110 -4.58 -1.20 4.98
CA ARG A 110 -6.01 -0.92 4.77
C ARG A 110 -6.44 0.31 5.54
N GLY A 111 -7.39 1.07 5.00
CA GLY A 111 -8.15 2.03 5.82
C GLY A 111 -8.90 1.29 6.92
N THR A 112 -9.05 1.93 8.09
CA THR A 112 -9.75 1.32 9.22
C THR A 112 -11.17 0.93 8.83
N GLY A 113 -11.50 -0.36 8.96
CA GLY A 113 -12.82 -0.90 8.63
C GLY A 113 -13.05 -1.16 7.13
N GLU A 114 -12.04 -0.96 6.28
CA GLU A 114 -12.15 -1.31 4.87
C GLU A 114 -11.91 -2.81 4.66
N VAL A 115 -12.84 -3.44 3.95
CA VAL A 115 -12.66 -4.79 3.40
C VAL A 115 -12.44 -4.61 1.90
N PRO A 116 -11.26 -5.00 1.37
CA PRO A 116 -10.98 -4.83 -0.04
C PRO A 116 -11.86 -5.79 -0.86
N PRO A 117 -12.32 -5.34 -2.05
CA PRO A 117 -13.03 -6.22 -2.96
C PRO A 117 -12.09 -7.35 -3.40
N ARG A 118 -12.56 -8.59 -3.31
CA ARG A 118 -11.80 -9.74 -3.83
C ARG A 118 -11.71 -9.59 -5.35
N PRO A 119 -10.50 -9.56 -5.93
CA PRO A 119 -10.38 -9.49 -7.38
C PRO A 119 -10.99 -10.74 -8.01
N THR A 120 -11.62 -10.55 -9.16
CA THR A 120 -12.16 -11.65 -9.96
C THR A 120 -11.07 -12.12 -10.91
N PRO A 121 -10.66 -13.40 -10.88
CA PRO A 121 -9.64 -13.91 -11.77
C PRO A 121 -10.00 -13.67 -13.24
N LEU A 122 -9.07 -13.12 -14.00
CA LEU A 122 -9.27 -12.90 -15.43
C LEU A 122 -9.17 -14.23 -16.19
N LYS A 123 -10.08 -14.46 -17.13
CA LYS A 123 -9.98 -15.59 -18.05
C LYS A 123 -9.03 -15.25 -19.18
N LEU A 124 -7.87 -15.90 -19.21
CA LEU A 124 -6.81 -15.62 -20.19
C LEU A 124 -7.26 -15.65 -21.65
N SER A 125 -8.20 -16.54 -22.00
CA SER A 125 -8.75 -16.65 -23.36
C SER A 125 -9.60 -15.46 -23.80
N GLU A 126 -10.01 -14.60 -22.85
CA GLU A 126 -10.88 -13.45 -23.05
C GLU A 126 -10.13 -12.11 -22.83
N VAL A 127 -8.81 -12.14 -22.59
CA VAL A 127 -8.00 -10.95 -22.27
C VAL A 127 -7.34 -10.36 -23.52
N ASP A 128 -7.61 -9.08 -23.78
CA ASP A 128 -6.75 -8.24 -24.62
C ASP A 128 -5.73 -7.52 -23.73
N PHE A 129 -4.45 -7.89 -23.86
CA PHE A 129 -3.37 -7.34 -23.03
C PHE A 129 -3.10 -5.85 -23.27
N TYR A 130 -3.33 -5.34 -24.48
CA TYR A 130 -3.14 -3.91 -24.76
C TYR A 130 -4.25 -3.08 -24.14
N GLN A 131 -5.48 -3.58 -24.20
CA GLN A 131 -6.60 -2.92 -23.53
C GLN A 131 -6.43 -3.00 -22.02
N LEU A 132 -6.06 -4.17 -21.48
CA LEU A 132 -5.76 -4.35 -20.06
C LEU A 132 -4.66 -3.40 -19.57
N PHE A 133 -3.60 -3.22 -20.36
CA PHE A 133 -2.54 -2.27 -20.03
C PHE A 133 -3.05 -0.84 -19.98
N LYS A 134 -3.79 -0.39 -21.00
CA LYS A 134 -4.39 0.96 -21.03
C LYS A 134 -5.32 1.18 -19.84
N ASP A 135 -6.14 0.18 -19.54
CA ASP A 135 -7.06 0.23 -18.43
C ASP A 135 -6.29 0.31 -17.11
N SER A 136 -5.23 -0.48 -16.92
CA SER A 136 -4.41 -0.45 -15.70
C SER A 136 -3.75 0.91 -15.40
N LEU A 137 -3.64 1.78 -16.41
CA LEU A 137 -3.13 3.14 -16.28
C LEU A 137 -4.23 4.19 -16.07
N GLY A 138 -5.50 3.80 -16.20
CA GLY A 138 -6.66 4.66 -15.97
C GLY A 138 -6.85 4.99 -14.49
N VAL A 139 -7.14 6.26 -14.19
CA VAL A 139 -7.28 6.79 -12.82
C VAL A 139 -8.28 6.00 -11.96
N ASP A 140 -9.44 5.66 -12.52
CA ASP A 140 -10.50 4.90 -11.83
C ASP A 140 -10.12 3.42 -11.63
N VAL A 141 -9.20 2.93 -12.46
CA VAL A 141 -8.70 1.55 -12.47
C VAL A 141 -7.52 1.41 -11.52
N VAL A 142 -6.70 2.44 -11.33
CA VAL A 142 -5.64 2.40 -10.32
C VAL A 142 -6.24 2.22 -8.91
N GLN A 143 -7.40 2.81 -8.61
CA GLN A 143 -8.11 2.56 -7.35
C GLN A 143 -8.81 1.18 -7.29
N SER A 144 -9.20 0.59 -8.42
CA SER A 144 -9.98 -0.67 -8.46
C SER A 144 -9.19 -1.94 -8.84
N THR A 145 -8.00 -1.83 -9.43
CA THR A 145 -7.16 -2.96 -9.86
C THR A 145 -5.65 -2.75 -9.67
N SER A 146 -5.14 -1.58 -9.22
CA SER A 146 -3.68 -1.40 -9.18
C SER A 146 -3.01 -2.20 -8.06
N GLU A 147 -2.38 -3.31 -8.45
CA GLU A 147 -1.26 -3.94 -7.77
C GLU A 147 -0.01 -3.05 -7.70
N GLY A 148 0.31 -2.48 -6.55
CA GLY A 148 1.57 -1.82 -6.25
C GLY A 148 2.75 -2.77 -6.47
N LEU A 149 3.38 -2.65 -7.63
CA LEU A 149 4.57 -3.42 -8.03
C LEU A 149 5.78 -2.48 -8.14
N ALA A 150 6.77 -2.64 -7.26
CA ALA A 150 7.99 -1.82 -7.20
C ALA A 150 8.94 -2.10 -8.37
N GLY A 151 9.63 -1.09 -8.89
CA GLY A 151 10.57 -1.15 -10.02
C GLY A 151 10.10 -0.41 -11.29
N VAL A 152 11.05 0.14 -12.05
CA VAL A 152 10.85 1.14 -13.13
C VAL A 152 10.23 0.61 -14.43
N GLN A 153 10.27 -0.71 -14.68
CA GLN A 153 9.73 -1.30 -15.90
C GLN A 153 8.20 -1.34 -15.90
N ASP A 154 7.59 -1.03 -17.05
CA ASP A 154 6.15 -1.14 -17.26
C ASP A 154 5.69 -2.59 -17.11
N LYS A 155 4.76 -2.80 -16.18
CA LYS A 155 4.27 -4.13 -15.81
C LYS A 155 2.85 -4.09 -15.30
N ILE A 156 2.19 -5.20 -15.56
CA ILE A 156 0.84 -5.52 -15.15
C ILE A 156 0.95 -6.79 -14.33
N SER A 157 0.18 -6.85 -13.25
CA SER A 157 0.00 -8.09 -12.53
C SER A 157 -1.47 -8.48 -12.64
N ALA A 158 -1.70 -9.78 -12.72
CA ALA A 158 -3.01 -10.37 -12.90
C ALA A 158 -3.39 -11.05 -11.59
N ALA A 159 -4.59 -10.74 -11.10
CA ALA A 159 -5.16 -11.33 -9.89
C ALA A 159 -5.83 -12.68 -10.15
#